data_AF-A0A924ZH86-F1
#
_entry.id   AF-A0A924ZH86-F1
#
_cell.length_a   1.000
_cell.length_b   1.000
_cell.length_c   1.000
_cell.angle_alpha   90.00
_cell.angle_beta   90.00
_cell.angle_gamma   90.00
#
_symmetry.space_group_name_H-M   'P 1'
#
loop_
_entity.id
_entity.type
_entity.pdbx_description
1 polymer ?
#
loop_
_entity_poly.entity_id
_entity_poly.type
_entity_poly.pdbx_seq_one_letter_code
_entity_poly.pdbx_strand_id
1 'polypeptide(L)'
;MSPFLITAFATLFVVIDPPGLVPLFIALTQGMDSAHRRSMAQRACIIAAVLLTLFALFGEALLTFIGISMPAFRIAGGILLFLTALDMLFERRTQRREGQHPDPDHDPSVFPLATPLIAGPGAIATVILLMGQAEGDWGAKVAVLGLLYAMILSTFVFLLASAPLERLLGRTGTVVITRLLGMLLAALSVQFVIDGVRGTGLSG
;
A
#
# COMPACT_ATOMS: atom_id res chain seq x y z
N MET A 1 15.85 -2.34 22.79
CA MET A 1 15.74 -2.69 21.35
C MET A 1 17.08 -2.38 20.71
N SER A 2 17.61 -3.26 19.86
CA SER A 2 18.82 -2.94 19.08
C SER A 2 18.56 -1.72 18.19
N PRO A 3 19.56 -0.87 17.91
CA PRO A 3 19.40 0.32 17.05
C PRO A 3 18.77 -0.02 15.70
N PHE A 4 19.13 -1.17 15.12
CA PHE A 4 18.55 -1.72 13.90
C PHE A 4 17.01 -1.85 13.97
N LEU A 5 16.47 -2.43 15.04
CA LEU A 5 15.02 -2.64 15.17
C LEU A 5 14.24 -1.33 15.33
N ILE A 6 14.85 -0.32 15.96
CA ILE A 6 14.23 1.00 16.09
C ILE A 6 14.15 1.66 14.71
N THR A 7 15.23 1.61 13.93
CA THR A 7 15.25 2.13 12.56
C THR A 7 14.28 1.35 11.68
N ALA A 8 14.30 0.02 11.73
CA ALA A 8 13.39 -0.84 10.96
C ALA A 8 11.92 -0.55 11.27
N PHE A 9 11.57 -0.40 12.55
CA PHE A 9 10.23 0.01 12.98
C PHE A 9 9.86 1.37 12.40
N ALA A 10 10.73 2.37 12.56
CA ALA A 10 10.47 3.73 12.10
C ALA A 10 10.29 3.77 10.57
N THR A 11 11.14 3.05 9.82
CA THR A 11 11.03 2.96 8.36
C THR A 11 9.74 2.29 7.93
N LEU A 12 9.39 1.13 8.50
CA LEU A 12 8.14 0.44 8.17
C LEU A 12 6.91 1.28 8.54
N PHE A 13 6.92 1.95 9.69
CA PHE A 13 5.82 2.81 10.13
C PHE A 13 5.60 3.99 9.17
N VAL A 14 6.68 4.66 8.76
CA VAL A 14 6.60 5.79 7.82
C VAL A 14 6.18 5.33 6.43
N VAL A 15 6.67 4.18 5.97
CA VAL A 15 6.41 3.69 4.61
C VAL A 15 5.01 3.09 4.46
N ILE A 16 4.52 2.34 5.46
CA ILE A 16 3.17 1.76 5.43
C ILE A 16 2.11 2.83 5.78
N ASP A 17 2.47 3.81 6.59
CA ASP A 17 1.61 4.91 7.04
C ASP A 17 0.19 4.47 7.50
N PRO A 18 0.08 3.64 8.55
CA PRO A 18 -1.21 3.19 9.07
C PRO A 18 -2.25 4.33 9.29
N PRO A 19 -1.87 5.50 9.84
CA PRO A 19 -2.79 6.63 9.99
C PRO A 19 -3.22 7.25 8.66
N GLY A 20 -2.30 7.40 7.70
CA GLY A 20 -2.59 7.98 6.39
C GLY A 20 -3.53 7.12 5.53
N LEU A 21 -3.58 5.81 5.78
CA LEU A 21 -4.52 4.90 5.12
C LEU A 21 -5.98 5.07 5.56
N VAL A 22 -6.25 5.66 6.74
CA VAL A 22 -7.61 5.83 7.29
C VAL A 22 -8.54 6.65 6.37
N PRO A 23 -8.19 7.88 5.94
CA PRO A 23 -9.06 8.65 5.04
C PRO A 23 -9.28 7.93 3.70
N LEU A 24 -8.26 7.23 3.21
CA LEU A 24 -8.34 6.45 1.97
C LEU A 24 -9.34 5.30 2.09
N PHE A 25 -9.26 4.57 3.20
CA PHE A 25 -10.19 3.49 3.52
C PHE A 25 -11.62 3.98 3.66
N ILE A 26 -11.84 5.11 4.34
CA ILE A 26 -13.17 5.73 4.44
C ILE A 26 -13.74 5.99 3.05
N ALA A 27 -12.96 6.54 2.13
CA ALA A 27 -13.45 6.80 0.77
C ALA A 27 -13.79 5.53 -0.01
N LEU A 28 -13.07 4.43 0.22
CA LEU A 28 -13.32 3.14 -0.43
C LEU A 28 -14.52 2.40 0.15
N THR A 29 -14.82 2.57 1.44
CA THR A 29 -15.87 1.82 2.14
C THR A 29 -17.16 2.60 2.35
N GLN A 30 -17.31 3.72 1.67
CA GLN A 30 -18.48 4.57 1.83
C GLN A 30 -19.77 3.90 1.39
N GLY A 31 -20.79 3.99 2.26
CA GLY A 31 -22.09 3.39 2.01
C GLY A 31 -22.13 1.87 2.25
N MET A 32 -21.01 1.26 2.67
CA MET A 32 -20.98 -0.14 3.11
C MET A 32 -21.46 -0.24 4.56
N ASP A 33 -22.06 -1.38 4.91
CA ASP A 33 -22.34 -1.68 6.31
C ASP A 33 -21.03 -1.94 7.10
N SER A 34 -21.14 -1.96 8.43
CA SER A 34 -19.99 -2.17 9.30
C SER A 34 -19.36 -3.56 9.16
N ALA A 35 -20.13 -4.56 8.76
CA ALA A 35 -19.67 -5.94 8.61
C ALA A 35 -18.81 -6.12 7.35
N HIS A 36 -19.31 -5.66 6.20
CA HIS A 36 -18.59 -5.62 4.93
C HIS A 36 -17.33 -4.76 5.05
N ARG A 37 -17.43 -3.60 5.70
CA ARG A 37 -16.26 -2.74 5.95
C ARG A 37 -15.17 -3.45 6.75
N ARG A 38 -15.55 -4.16 7.83
CA ARG A 38 -14.59 -4.95 8.62
C ARG A 38 -14.00 -6.11 7.82
N SER A 39 -14.83 -6.83 7.07
CA SER A 39 -14.39 -7.90 6.16
C SER A 39 -13.37 -7.36 5.15
N MET A 40 -13.63 -6.18 4.60
CA MET A 40 -12.75 -5.55 3.63
C MET A 40 -11.38 -5.19 4.21
N ALA A 41 -11.34 -4.59 5.41
CA ALA A 41 -10.10 -4.32 6.12
C ALA A 41 -9.33 -5.61 6.42
N GLN A 42 -10.02 -6.67 6.86
CA GLN A 42 -9.41 -7.97 7.14
C GLN A 42 -8.78 -8.57 5.88
N ARG A 43 -9.55 -8.65 4.78
CA ARG A 43 -9.06 -9.16 3.49
C ARG A 43 -7.85 -8.39 3.02
N ALA A 44 -7.91 -7.06 3.04
CA ALA A 44 -6.81 -6.23 2.56
C ALA A 44 -5.53 -6.42 3.38
N CYS A 45 -5.64 -6.46 4.71
CA CYS A 45 -4.51 -6.72 5.60
C CYS A 45 -3.94 -8.13 5.41
N ILE A 46 -4.78 -9.14 5.20
CA ILE A 46 -4.33 -10.53 4.93
C ILE A 46 -3.57 -10.60 3.60
N ILE A 47 -4.13 -10.03 2.53
CA ILE A 47 -3.49 -10.01 1.20
C ILE A 47 -2.15 -9.27 1.29
N ALA A 48 -2.12 -8.11 1.94
CA ALA A 48 -0.89 -7.34 2.11
C ALA A 48 0.15 -8.09 2.95
N ALA A 49 -0.27 -8.76 4.04
CA ALA A 49 0.63 -9.58 4.85
C ALA A 49 1.24 -10.72 4.04
N VAL A 50 0.44 -11.44 3.25
CA VAL A 50 0.91 -12.53 2.39
C VAL A 50 1.91 -12.00 1.37
N LEU A 51 1.57 -10.92 0.66
CA LEU A 51 2.44 -10.32 -0.35
C LEU A 51 3.76 -9.83 0.25
N LEU A 52 3.70 -9.05 1.33
CA LEU A 52 4.91 -8.52 1.98
C LEU A 52 5.76 -9.65 2.58
N THR A 53 5.15 -10.72 3.10
CA THR A 53 5.90 -11.90 3.58
C THR A 53 6.59 -12.61 2.42
N LEU A 54 5.89 -12.79 1.28
CA LEU A 54 6.46 -13.42 0.10
C LEU A 54 7.67 -12.63 -0.41
N PHE A 55 7.54 -11.31 -0.54
CA PHE A 55 8.67 -10.47 -0.96
C PHE A 55 9.77 -10.35 0.09
N ALA A 56 9.44 -10.36 1.39
CA ALA A 56 10.43 -10.38 2.45
C ALA A 56 11.31 -11.65 2.37
N LEU A 57 10.72 -12.81 2.09
CA LEU A 57 11.43 -14.09 2.07
C LEU A 57 12.11 -14.39 0.73
N PHE A 58 11.47 -14.02 -0.38
CA PHE A 58 11.89 -14.42 -1.73
C PHE A 58 12.19 -13.26 -2.67
N GLY A 59 11.91 -12.02 -2.28
CA GLY A 59 11.93 -10.86 -3.18
C GLY A 59 13.29 -10.62 -3.84
N GLU A 60 14.37 -10.65 -3.07
CA GLU A 60 15.73 -10.46 -3.61
C GLU A 60 16.12 -11.58 -4.59
N ALA A 61 15.87 -12.84 -4.21
CA ALA A 61 16.16 -14.00 -5.05
C ALA A 61 15.33 -13.98 -6.35
N LEU A 62 14.04 -13.64 -6.24
CA LEU A 62 13.12 -13.55 -7.38
C LEU A 62 13.56 -12.46 -8.37
N LEU A 63 13.87 -11.26 -7.86
CA LEU A 63 14.32 -10.14 -8.70
C LEU A 63 15.65 -10.45 -9.38
N THR A 64 16.61 -11.03 -8.65
CA THR A 64 17.92 -11.41 -9.19
C THR A 64 17.81 -12.52 -10.23
N PHE A 65 16.96 -13.52 -9.99
CA PHE A 65 16.73 -14.62 -10.92
C PHE A 65 16.17 -14.15 -12.27
N ILE A 66 15.27 -13.16 -12.26
CA ILE A 66 14.67 -12.59 -13.47
C ILE A 66 15.60 -11.51 -14.09
N GLY A 67 16.63 -11.06 -13.37
CA GLY A 67 17.52 -9.99 -13.81
C GLY A 67 16.91 -8.59 -13.70
N ILE A 68 15.94 -8.40 -12.80
CA ILE A 68 15.27 -7.13 -12.56
C ILE A 68 15.94 -6.41 -11.40
N SER A 69 16.37 -5.18 -11.63
CA SER A 69 16.92 -4.34 -10.57
C SER A 69 15.82 -3.75 -9.68
N MET A 70 16.13 -3.49 -8.42
CA MET A 70 15.21 -2.83 -7.49
C MET A 70 14.72 -1.45 -7.99
N PRO A 71 15.58 -0.60 -8.59
CA PRO A 71 15.16 0.59 -9.32
C PRO A 71 14.09 0.34 -10.39
N ALA A 72 14.30 -0.67 -11.24
CA ALA A 72 13.35 -1.00 -12.32
C ALA A 72 12.00 -1.45 -11.77
N PHE A 73 11.98 -2.26 -10.69
CA PHE A 73 10.76 -2.67 -10.01
C PHE A 73 9.96 -1.47 -9.47
N ARG A 74 10.64 -0.49 -8.85
CA ARG A 74 10.01 0.74 -8.36
C ARG A 74 9.41 1.58 -9.48
N ILE A 75 10.12 1.73 -10.61
CA ILE A 75 9.61 2.47 -11.78
C ILE A 75 8.37 1.77 -12.35
N ALA A 76 8.44 0.46 -12.58
CA ALA A 76 7.32 -0.30 -13.13
C ALA A 76 6.08 -0.27 -12.22
N GLY A 77 6.29 -0.49 -10.91
CA GLY A 77 5.25 -0.35 -9.91
C GLY A 77 4.64 1.05 -9.92
N GLY A 78 5.48 2.10 -9.92
CA GLY A 78 5.07 3.49 -10.04
C GLY A 78 4.21 3.74 -11.29
N ILE A 79 4.64 3.29 -12.47
CA ILE A 79 3.85 3.47 -13.71
C ILE A 79 2.47 2.81 -13.59
N LEU A 80 2.39 1.57 -13.08
CA LEU A 80 1.11 0.89 -12.88
C LEU A 80 0.20 1.66 -11.90
N LEU A 81 0.77 2.23 -10.83
CA LEU A 81 0.02 3.04 -9.88
C LEU A 81 -0.45 4.36 -10.49
N PHE A 82 0.34 4.95 -11.38
CA PHE A 82 -0.04 6.18 -12.07
C PHE A 82 -1.21 5.94 -13.00
N LEU A 83 -1.19 4.84 -13.78
CA LEU A 83 -2.30 4.44 -14.63
C LEU A 83 -3.57 4.22 -13.81
N THR A 84 -3.45 3.51 -12.69
CA THR A 84 -4.54 3.33 -11.71
C THR A 84 -5.10 4.67 -11.23
N ALA A 85 -4.21 5.60 -10.86
CA ALA A 85 -4.60 6.91 -10.37
C ALA A 85 -5.33 7.74 -11.43
N LEU A 86 -4.89 7.65 -12.68
CA LEU A 86 -5.55 8.28 -13.81
C LEU A 86 -6.94 7.67 -14.05
N ASP A 87 -7.07 6.34 -14.01
CA ASP A 87 -8.37 5.67 -14.11
C ASP A 87 -9.30 6.18 -13.01
N MET A 88 -8.86 6.24 -11.75
CA MET A 88 -9.69 6.79 -10.67
C MET A 88 -10.07 8.27 -10.85
N LEU A 89 -9.18 9.07 -11.45
CA LEU A 89 -9.43 10.49 -11.72
C LEU A 89 -10.40 10.70 -12.90
N PHE A 90 -10.35 9.82 -13.91
CA PHE A 90 -11.09 9.93 -15.17
C PHE A 90 -12.36 9.05 -15.25
N GLU A 91 -12.37 7.84 -14.70
CA GLU A 91 -13.53 6.91 -14.68
C GLU A 91 -14.75 7.51 -14.00
N ARG A 92 -14.54 8.42 -13.03
CA ARG A 92 -15.65 9.17 -12.42
C ARG A 92 -16.42 10.06 -13.40
N ARG A 93 -15.87 10.38 -14.58
CA ARG A 93 -16.62 11.05 -15.66
C ARG A 93 -17.45 10.09 -16.49
N THR A 94 -17.03 8.83 -16.62
CA THR A 94 -17.67 7.83 -17.50
C THR A 94 -18.79 7.07 -16.80
N GLN A 95 -18.60 6.64 -15.53
CA GLN A 95 -19.68 5.97 -14.77
C GLN A 95 -20.92 6.86 -14.57
N ARG A 96 -20.73 8.19 -14.50
CA ARG A 96 -21.82 9.17 -14.39
C ARG A 96 -22.62 9.33 -15.69
N ARG A 97 -22.13 8.82 -16.82
CA ARG A 97 -22.76 8.87 -18.14
C ARG A 97 -23.47 7.57 -18.54
N GLU A 98 -23.06 6.41 -18.02
CA GLU A 98 -23.49 5.12 -18.58
C GLU A 98 -24.17 4.13 -17.61
N GLY A 99 -24.32 4.45 -16.32
CA GLY A 99 -25.10 3.58 -15.42
C GLY A 99 -24.54 2.15 -15.27
N GLN A 100 -23.25 1.96 -15.50
CA GLN A 100 -22.58 0.67 -15.36
C GLN A 100 -22.65 0.22 -13.89
N HIS A 101 -23.16 -1.00 -13.67
CA HIS A 101 -23.04 -1.68 -12.39
C HIS A 101 -21.56 -1.89 -12.05
N PRO A 102 -21.18 -1.80 -10.76
CA PRO A 102 -19.82 -2.14 -10.35
C PRO A 102 -19.51 -3.56 -10.82
N ASP A 103 -18.41 -3.69 -11.57
CA ASP A 103 -17.93 -4.98 -12.07
C ASP A 103 -17.72 -5.92 -10.86
N PRO A 104 -18.43 -7.06 -10.78
CA PRO A 104 -18.35 -7.96 -9.63
C PRO A 104 -16.93 -8.52 -9.39
N ASP A 105 -16.05 -8.45 -10.40
CA ASP A 105 -14.66 -8.91 -10.30
C ASP A 105 -13.71 -7.86 -9.67
N HIS A 106 -14.16 -6.61 -9.45
CA HIS A 106 -13.34 -5.56 -8.83
C HIS A 106 -13.52 -5.56 -7.30
N ASP A 107 -12.78 -6.39 -6.56
CA ASP A 107 -12.76 -6.39 -5.08
C ASP A 107 -11.84 -5.25 -4.57
N PRO A 108 -12.39 -4.17 -3.97
CA PRO A 108 -11.57 -3.04 -3.54
C PRO A 108 -10.62 -3.37 -2.38
N SER A 109 -10.79 -4.54 -1.74
CA SER A 109 -9.84 -5.07 -0.76
C SER A 109 -8.53 -5.50 -1.40
N VAL A 110 -8.58 -6.07 -2.61
CA VAL A 110 -7.37 -6.46 -3.36
C VAL A 110 -6.74 -5.21 -3.92
N PHE A 111 -7.52 -4.38 -4.61
CA PHE A 111 -7.03 -3.19 -5.30
C PHE A 111 -8.01 -2.02 -5.20
N PRO A 112 -7.58 -0.81 -4.79
CA PRO A 112 -6.19 -0.40 -4.51
C PRO A 112 -5.72 -0.65 -3.06
N LEU A 113 -6.55 -1.23 -2.18
CA LEU A 113 -6.28 -1.24 -0.74
C LEU A 113 -5.11 -2.15 -0.32
N ALA A 114 -5.16 -3.45 -0.62
CA ALA A 114 -4.01 -4.32 -0.34
C ALA A 114 -2.82 -3.96 -1.25
N THR A 115 -3.09 -3.88 -2.55
CA THR A 115 -2.15 -3.41 -3.57
C THR A 115 -2.76 -2.23 -4.30
N PRO A 116 -2.10 -1.06 -4.36
CA PRO A 116 -0.76 -0.74 -3.90
C PRO A 116 -0.67 -0.03 -2.54
N LEU A 117 -1.77 0.25 -1.85
CA LEU A 117 -1.74 1.17 -0.71
C LEU A 117 -1.00 0.59 0.50
N ILE A 118 -1.28 -0.66 0.90
CA ILE A 118 -0.58 -1.30 2.02
C ILE A 118 0.71 -1.98 1.55
N ALA A 119 0.62 -2.88 0.56
CA ALA A 119 1.74 -3.62 -0.01
C ALA A 119 2.29 -2.93 -1.27
N GLY A 120 2.57 -1.63 -1.15
CA GLY A 120 3.09 -0.84 -2.26
C GLY A 120 4.56 -1.11 -2.58
N PRO A 121 5.07 -0.63 -3.74
CA PRO A 121 6.47 -0.76 -4.12
C PRO A 121 7.46 -0.29 -3.04
N GLY A 122 7.12 0.78 -2.30
CA GLY A 122 7.92 1.27 -1.17
C GLY A 122 7.97 0.30 0.02
N ALA A 123 6.82 -0.28 0.38
CA ALA A 123 6.73 -1.27 1.46
C ALA A 123 7.47 -2.55 1.09
N ILE A 124 7.25 -3.06 -0.14
CA ILE A 124 7.97 -4.21 -0.72
C ILE A 124 9.48 -3.95 -0.70
N ALA A 125 9.91 -2.77 -1.14
CA ALA A 125 11.32 -2.41 -1.15
C ALA A 125 11.94 -2.37 0.24
N THR A 126 11.21 -1.81 1.19
CA THR A 126 11.65 -1.71 2.58
C THR A 126 11.81 -3.10 3.19
N VAL A 127 10.85 -4.01 3.01
CA VAL A 127 10.95 -5.36 3.59
C VAL A 127 12.08 -6.17 2.95
N ILE A 128 12.31 -6.06 1.63
CA ILE A 128 13.45 -6.70 0.96
C ILE A 128 14.77 -6.17 1.54
N LEU A 129 14.91 -4.84 1.65
CA LEU A 129 16.11 -4.21 2.20
C LEU A 129 16.38 -4.65 3.65
N LEU A 130 15.36 -4.63 4.50
CA LEU A 130 15.50 -5.01 5.91
C LEU A 130 15.83 -6.49 6.07
N MET A 131 15.29 -7.35 5.20
CA MET A 131 15.60 -8.79 5.19
C MET A 131 17.02 -9.08 4.70
N GLY A 132 17.52 -8.33 3.71
CA GLY A 132 18.92 -8.39 3.28
C GLY A 132 19.89 -7.87 4.34
N GLN A 133 19.54 -6.80 5.07
CA GLN A 133 20.34 -6.32 6.21
C GLN A 133 20.39 -7.31 7.39
N ALA A 134 19.39 -8.18 7.49
CA ALA A 134 19.32 -9.26 8.47
C ALA A 134 19.92 -10.58 7.96
N GLU A 135 20.65 -10.57 6.84
CA GLU A 135 21.26 -11.77 6.28
C GLU A 135 22.31 -12.38 7.25
N GLY A 136 22.29 -13.71 7.38
CA GLY A 136 23.13 -14.43 8.35
C GLY A 136 22.64 -14.44 9.80
N ASP A 137 21.68 -13.59 10.18
CA ASP A 137 21.09 -13.56 11.53
C ASP A 137 19.59 -13.92 11.50
N TRP A 138 19.29 -15.17 11.89
CA TRP A 138 17.92 -15.66 11.95
C TRP A 138 17.05 -14.91 12.96
N GLY A 139 17.65 -14.44 14.07
CA GLY A 139 16.95 -13.65 15.07
C GLY A 139 16.52 -12.29 14.52
N ALA A 140 17.39 -11.63 13.76
CA ALA A 140 17.07 -10.37 13.09
C ALA A 140 15.96 -10.55 12.04
N LYS A 141 15.99 -11.63 11.24
CA LYS A 141 14.92 -11.91 10.24
C LYS A 141 13.56 -12.12 10.90
N VAL A 142 13.51 -12.92 11.98
CA VAL A 142 12.27 -13.13 12.75
C VAL A 142 11.78 -11.82 13.36
N ALA A 143 12.68 -10.96 13.83
CA ALA A 143 12.31 -9.66 14.37
C ALA A 143 11.75 -8.71 13.30
N VAL A 144 12.31 -8.70 12.08
CA VAL A 144 11.78 -7.92 10.94
C VAL A 144 10.38 -8.40 10.56
N LEU A 145 10.16 -9.71 10.47
CA LEU A 145 8.82 -10.27 10.22
C LEU A 145 7.85 -9.94 11.36
N GLY A 146 8.31 -10.00 12.61
CA GLY A 146 7.52 -9.57 13.77
C GLY A 146 7.09 -8.10 13.68
N LEU A 147 8.01 -7.21 13.29
CA LEU A 147 7.71 -5.79 13.05
C LEU A 147 6.73 -5.60 11.88
N LEU A 148 6.91 -6.33 10.79
CA LEU A 148 5.98 -6.32 9.66
C LEU A 148 4.55 -6.68 10.10
N TYR A 149 4.38 -7.79 10.82
CA TYR A 149 3.06 -8.20 11.31
C TYR A 149 2.50 -7.22 12.34
N ALA A 150 3.34 -6.63 13.20
CA ALA A 150 2.92 -5.58 14.12
C ALA A 150 2.42 -4.33 13.36
N MET A 151 3.05 -3.97 12.24
CA MET A 151 2.60 -2.86 11.38
C MET A 151 1.30 -3.18 10.65
N ILE A 152 1.15 -4.39 10.10
CA ILE A 152 -0.12 -4.81 9.50
C ILE A 152 -1.26 -4.82 10.53
N LEU A 153 -0.99 -5.29 11.74
CA LEU A 153 -1.95 -5.26 12.83
C LEU A 153 -2.31 -3.83 13.22
N SER A 154 -1.31 -2.94 13.31
CA SER A 154 -1.51 -1.50 13.52
C SER A 154 -2.43 -0.91 12.44
N THR A 155 -2.10 -1.14 11.16
CA THR A 155 -2.95 -0.74 10.03
C THR A 155 -4.37 -1.25 10.19
N PHE A 156 -4.55 -2.54 10.48
CA PHE A 156 -5.88 -3.10 10.70
C PHE A 156 -6.66 -2.38 11.81
N VAL A 157 -6.01 -2.07 12.94
CA VAL A 157 -6.63 -1.31 14.04
C VAL A 157 -7.01 0.10 13.61
N PHE A 158 -6.15 0.82 12.88
CA PHE A 158 -6.45 2.14 12.31
C PHE A 158 -7.64 2.08 11.34
N LEU A 159 -7.70 1.06 10.48
CA LEU A 159 -8.81 0.86 9.55
C LEU A 159 -10.13 0.57 10.28
N LEU A 160 -10.11 -0.20 11.38
CA LEU A 160 -11.30 -0.40 12.21
C LEU A 160 -11.74 0.90 12.90
N ALA A 161 -10.78 1.68 13.37
CA ALA A 161 -10.99 2.98 14.01
C ALA A 161 -11.41 4.10 13.03
N SER A 162 -11.66 3.79 11.76
CA SER A 162 -12.13 4.76 10.76
C SER A 162 -13.61 5.16 10.92
N ALA A 163 -14.42 4.41 11.68
CA ALA A 163 -15.87 4.65 11.81
C ALA A 163 -16.24 6.01 12.43
N PRO A 164 -15.59 6.45 13.53
CA PRO A 164 -15.81 7.77 14.09
C PRO A 164 -15.48 8.90 13.10
N LEU A 165 -14.40 8.73 12.32
CA LEU A 165 -13.93 9.75 11.37
C LEU A 165 -14.84 9.86 10.14
N GLU A 166 -15.44 8.75 9.69
CA GLU A 166 -16.41 8.72 8.60
C GLU A 166 -17.64 9.59 8.87
N ARG A 167 -18.15 9.57 10.12
CA ARG A 167 -19.33 10.36 10.52
C ARG A 167 -19.10 11.87 10.43
N LEU A 168 -17.84 12.31 10.52
CA LEU A 168 -17.46 13.72 10.40
C LEU A 168 -17.38 14.19 8.95
N LEU A 169 -17.11 13.29 8.00
CA LEU A 169 -16.81 13.61 6.60
C LEU A 169 -18.04 13.87 5.73
N GLY A 170 -19.16 13.17 6.00
CA GLY A 170 -20.40 13.30 5.25
C GLY A 170 -20.26 13.01 3.74
N ARG A 171 -21.35 13.17 2.98
CA ARG A 171 -21.42 12.81 1.54
C ARG A 171 -20.54 13.69 0.65
N THR A 172 -20.36 14.96 1.01
CA THR A 172 -19.52 15.91 0.26
C THR A 172 -18.04 15.64 0.49
N GLY A 173 -17.64 15.33 1.74
CA GLY A 173 -16.26 14.98 2.07
C GLY A 173 -15.77 13.76 1.31
N THR A 174 -16.63 12.78 1.07
CA THR A 174 -16.33 11.59 0.25
C THR A 174 -15.86 11.93 -1.15
N VAL A 175 -16.60 12.79 -1.84
CA VAL A 175 -16.34 13.09 -3.25
C VAL A 175 -14.98 13.78 -3.37
N VAL A 176 -14.69 14.66 -2.41
CA VAL A 176 -13.39 15.31 -2.27
C VAL A 176 -12.31 14.29 -1.96
N ILE A 177 -12.49 13.40 -0.97
CA ILE A 177 -11.47 12.42 -0.59
C ILE A 177 -11.17 11.45 -1.73
N THR A 178 -12.14 10.93 -2.47
CA THR A 178 -11.76 10.03 -3.56
C THR A 178 -11.03 10.75 -4.70
N ARG A 179 -11.32 12.04 -4.94
CA ARG A 179 -10.49 12.85 -5.85
C ARG A 179 -9.09 13.04 -5.28
N LEU A 180 -8.98 13.29 -3.98
CA LEU A 180 -7.70 13.33 -3.27
C LEU A 180 -6.96 12.00 -3.36
N LEU A 181 -7.64 10.86 -3.24
CA LEU A 181 -7.04 9.53 -3.36
C LEU A 181 -6.46 9.29 -4.75
N GLY A 182 -7.18 9.67 -5.82
CA GLY A 182 -6.63 9.66 -7.18
C GLY A 182 -5.40 10.56 -7.31
N MET A 183 -5.46 11.80 -6.79
CA MET A 183 -4.31 12.72 -6.81
C MET A 183 -3.13 12.23 -5.96
N LEU A 184 -3.38 11.60 -4.80
CA LEU A 184 -2.37 11.04 -3.90
C LEU A 184 -1.71 9.81 -4.51
N LEU A 185 -2.48 8.90 -5.10
CA LEU A 185 -1.94 7.75 -5.83
C LEU A 185 -1.07 8.22 -6.99
N ALA A 186 -1.49 9.25 -7.75
CA ALA A 186 -0.67 9.86 -8.79
C ALA A 186 0.62 10.44 -8.21
N ALA A 187 0.57 11.17 -7.10
CA ALA A 187 1.75 11.71 -6.45
C ALA A 187 2.72 10.61 -5.95
N LEU A 188 2.21 9.58 -5.27
CA LEU A 188 2.99 8.44 -4.79
C LEU A 188 3.62 7.67 -5.95
N SER A 189 2.87 7.50 -7.04
CA SER A 189 3.36 6.83 -8.24
C SER A 189 4.54 7.56 -8.89
N VAL A 190 4.46 8.90 -8.98
CA VAL A 190 5.56 9.75 -9.45
C VAL A 190 6.73 9.66 -8.48
N GLN A 191 6.50 9.66 -7.17
CA GLN A 191 7.54 9.47 -6.17
C GLN A 191 8.28 8.14 -6.36
N PHE A 192 7.57 7.03 -6.61
CA PHE A 192 8.21 5.74 -6.89
C PHE A 192 9.03 5.74 -8.18
N VAL A 193 8.56 6.43 -9.23
CA VAL A 193 9.35 6.61 -10.45
C VAL A 193 10.61 7.42 -10.16
N ILE A 194 10.51 8.53 -9.42
CA ILE A 194 11.67 9.37 -9.03
C ILE A 194 12.67 8.56 -8.21
N ASP A 195 12.20 7.83 -7.20
CA ASP A 195 13.06 7.02 -6.33
C ASP A 195 13.70 5.86 -7.09
N GLY A 196 12.99 5.31 -8.07
CA GLY A 196 13.52 4.34 -9.01
C GLY A 196 14.62 4.94 -9.88
N VAL A 197 14.36 6.08 -10.54
CA VAL A 197 15.37 6.77 -11.38
C VAL A 197 16.60 7.14 -10.56
N ARG A 198 16.44 7.68 -9.35
CA ARG A 198 17.56 7.95 -8.43
C ARG A 198 18.34 6.70 -8.09
N GLY A 199 17.65 5.59 -7.85
CA GLY A 199 18.28 4.29 -7.59
C GLY A 199 19.09 3.74 -8.75
N THR A 200 18.92 4.23 -9.99
CA THR A 200 19.74 3.79 -11.15
C THR A 200 21.12 4.45 -11.20
N GLY A 201 21.35 5.52 -10.44
CA GLY A 201 22.58 6.33 -10.52
C GLY A 201 22.65 7.27 -11.73
N LEU A 202 21.60 7.35 -12.56
CA LEU A 202 21.52 8.27 -13.70
C LEU A 202 21.22 9.72 -13.29
N SER A 203 20.63 9.91 -12.11
CA SER A 203 20.51 11.23 -11.46
C SER A 203 21.46 11.23 -10.26
N GLY A 204 22.55 11.99 -10.35
CA GLY A 204 23.60 12.06 -9.33
C GLY A 204 23.14 12.44 -7.94
#